data_AF-A0A7X1TW74-F1
#
_entry.id   AF-A0A7X1TW74-F1
#
_cell.length_a   1.000
_cell.length_b   1.000
_cell.length_c   1.000
_cell.angle_alpha   90.00
_cell.angle_beta   90.00
_cell.angle_gamma   90.00
#
_symmetry.space_group_name_H-M   'P 1'
#
loop_
_entity.id
_entity.type
_entity.pdbx_description
1 polymer ?
#
loop_
_entity_poly.entity_id
_entity_poly.type
_entity_poly.pdbx_seq_one_letter_code
_entity_poly.pdbx_strand_id
1 'polypeptide(L)' 'MKILVVDDHPLILEALKQVLRDLHPDIEVLEARDATQAIE' A
#
# COMPACT_ATOMS: atom_id res chain seq x y z
N MET A 1 -8.90 -7.76 4.83
CA MET A 1 -9.41 -6.70 3.91
C MET A 1 -8.29 -6.31 2.96
N LYS A 2 -8.57 -5.97 1.70
CA LYS A 2 -7.53 -5.55 0.76
C LYS A 2 -7.48 -4.02 0.64
N ILE A 3 -6.28 -3.44 0.69
CA ILE A 3 -6.04 -2.01 0.52
C ILE A 3 -4.98 -1.83 -0.58
N LEU A 4 -5.28 -1.01 -1.58
CA LEU A 4 -4.32 -0.58 -2.59
C LEU A 4 -3.79 0.80 -2.21
N VAL A 5 -2.47 0.94 -2.12
CA VAL A 5 -1.78 2.20 -1.91
C VAL A 5 -1.06 2.59 -3.20
N VAL A 6 -1.26 3.82 -3.66
CA VAL A 6 -0.65 4.35 -4.87
C VAL A 6 0.15 5.60 -4.53
N ASP A 7 1.48 5.52 -4.60
CA ASP A 7 2.39 6.64 -4.33
C ASP A 7 3.73 6.39 -5.04
N ASP A 8 4.32 7.44 -5.63
CA ASP A 8 5.59 7.35 -6.35
C ASP A 8 6.82 7.36 -5.43
N HIS A 9 6.65 7.60 -4.13
CA HIS A 9 7.71 7.62 -3.13
C HIS A 9 7.81 6.29 -2.37
N PRO A 10 8.94 5.56 -2.50
CA PRO A 10 9.13 4.26 -1.82
C PRO A 10 9.02 4.34 -0.30
N LEU A 11 9.43 5.46 0.31
CA LEU A 11 9.37 5.66 1.76
C LEU A 11 7.94 5.70 2.29
N ILE A 12 7.00 6.27 1.52
CA ILE A 12 5.60 6.39 1.91
C ILE A 12 4.91 5.03 1.86
N LEU A 13 5.18 4.22 0.83
CA LEU A 13 4.65 2.86 0.71
C LEU A 13 5.03 1.99 1.91
N GLU A 14 6.32 1.98 2.29
CA GLU A 14 6.81 1.20 3.43
C GLU A 14 6.21 1.68 4.77
N ALA A 15 6.11 3.00 4.97
CA ALA A 15 5.50 3.56 6.17
C ALA A 15 4.02 3.18 6.29
N LEU A 16 3.25 3.29 5.20
CA LEU A 16 1.83 2.93 5.19
C LEU A 16 1.63 1.44 5.40
N LYS A 17 2.47 0.59 4.82
CA LYS A 17 2.44 -0.86 5.04
C LYS A 17 2.62 -1.22 6.51
N GLN A 18 3.56 -0.56 7.20
CA GLN A 18 3.77 -0.79 8.63
C GLN A 18 2.56 -0.33 9.46
N VAL A 19 2.08 0.90 9.23
CA VAL A 19 0.92 1.46 9.95
C VAL A 19 -0.34 0.61 9.73
N LEU A 20 -0.58 0.13 8.51
CA LEU A 20 -1.76 -0.67 8.18
C LEU A 20 -1.70 -2.08 8.78
N ARG A 21 -0.51 -2.69 8.88
CA ARG A 21 -0.34 -3.96 9.60
C ARG A 21 -0.60 -3.80 11.10
N ASP A 22 -0.12 -2.71 11.68
CA ASP A 22 -0.31 -2.42 13.11
C ASP A 22 -1.79 -2.12 13.43
N LEU A 23 -2.54 -1.56 12.48
CA LEU A 23 -3.98 -1.32 12.60
C LEU A 23 -4.78 -2.63 12.66
N HIS A 24 -4.51 -3.58 11.75
CA HIS A 24 -5.17 -4.87 11.74
C HIS A 24 -4.32 -5.92 10.99
N PRO A 25 -3.98 -7.06 11.61
CA PRO A 25 -3.02 -8.02 11.06
C PRO A 25 -3.49 -8.69 9.74
N ASP A 26 -4.80 -8.82 9.54
CA ASP A 26 -5.37 -9.42 8.31
C ASP A 26 -5.59 -8.42 7.16
N ILE A 27 -4.98 -7.24 7.21
CA ILE A 27 -4.96 -6.31 6.07
C ILE A 27 -3.89 -6.78 5.07
N GLU A 28 -4.34 -7.03 3.85
CA GLU A 28 -3.47 -7.27 2.70
C GLU A 28 -3.24 -5.93 1.99
N VAL A 29 -1.97 -5.49 1.96
CA VAL A 29 -1.57 -4.24 1.30
C VAL A 29 -1.01 -4.56 -0.08
N LEU A 30 -1.62 -3.96 -1.10
CA LEU A 30 -1.17 -3.93 -2.48
C LEU A 30 -0.54 -2.55 -2.74
N GLU A 31 0.51 -2.49 -3.55
CA GLU A 31 1.28 -1.27 -3.79
C GLU A 31 1.41 -1.02 -5.29
N ALA A 32 1.25 0.25 -5.69
CA ALA A 32 1.54 0.73 -7.02
C ALA A 32 2.28 2.07 -6.96
N ARG A 33 3.14 2.34 -7.94
CA ARG A 33 3.91 3.60 -8.03
C ARG A 33 3.21 4.69 -8.81
N ASP A 34 2.23 4.32 -9.63
CA ASP A 34 1.49 5.23 -10.47
C ASP A 34 0.12 4.63 -10.84
N ALA A 35 -0.70 5.44 -11.51
CA ALA A 35 -2.04 5.05 -11.92
C ALA A 35 -2.06 3.91 -12.95
N THR A 36 -0.99 3.73 -13.74
CA THR A 36 -0.91 2.65 -14.73
C THR A 36 -0.75 1.33 -14.00
N GLN A 37 0.24 1.25 -13.11
CA GLN A 37 0.48 0.07 -12.29
C GLN A 37 -0.70 -0.24 -11.34
N ALA A 38 -1.45 0.77 -10.91
CA ALA A 38 -2.60 0.59 -10.01
C ALA A 38 -3.81 -0.10 -10.66
N ILE A 39 -3.88 -0.11 -12.00
CA ILE A 39 -5.02 -0.60 -12.78
C ILE A 39 -4.70 -1.93 -13.49
N GLU A 40 -3.41 -2.29 -13.63
CA GLU A 40 -2.97 -3.61 -14.11
C GLU A 40 -3.33 -4.76 -13.14
#